data_AF-A0A9Q9XG43-F1
#
_entry.id   AF-A0A9Q9XG43-F1
#
_cell.length_a   1.000
_cell.length_b   1.000
_cell.length_c   1.000
_cell.angle_alpha   90.00
_cell.angle_beta   90.00
_cell.angle_gamma   90.00
#
_symmetry.space_group_name_H-M   'P 1'
#
loop_
_entity.id
_entity.type
_entity.pdbx_description
1 polymer ?
#
loop_
_entity_poly.entity_id
_entity_poly.type
_entity_poly.pdbx_seq_one_letter_code
_entity_poly.pdbx_strand_id
1 'polypeptide(L)'
;MAAGFAPPKLKDFILTQRLGSGTYATVYKAFRKTDSREAVAVKVVSKKSLNKSSVENLLTEIEILKTVRHPHIVQLKDFQWDSENIYLILEWCSGGDLSRFIRSRRILPERVARRCLQQIACALQFLHEKNISHLDLKPQNILLSGNVLKLADFGFAQYMSPWDEQQALRGSPLYMAPEMVCRRYYDARVDLWSVGVILYEALFGRAPFASRSFTELEEKIRSEKHIELPSGARVSRDCRDLLLRLLERDPDRRITFDEFFLHPFVDLEHMPSAESLGKAKALVLQALQKDQDGERSAALSLYCSALEHFVPAIHYETDRQKKEALRQKVKKSSPSKPELKALVRSDNKNSFEEAKSTRNILIEMSRDQPRLLAALEVASTAVAREEGGAEDYDTLDLYQQSLGELLLALAAESQGRRRELLHSEIKSLMSRAEYLKELIKMRETQTDESLKKDTAAESVRSSCCLQ
;
A
#
# COMPACT_ATOMS: atom_id res chain seq x y z
N MET A 1 7.49 31.87 -37.46
CA MET A 1 8.51 32.26 -36.47
C MET A 1 7.80 32.49 -35.14
N ALA A 2 8.02 31.63 -34.15
CA ALA A 2 7.46 31.85 -32.81
C ALA A 2 8.20 33.00 -32.15
N ALA A 3 7.48 34.02 -31.66
CA ALA A 3 8.06 35.14 -30.93
C ALA A 3 8.92 34.60 -29.79
N GLY A 4 10.21 34.95 -29.78
CA GLY A 4 11.19 34.50 -28.80
C GLY A 4 10.84 35.06 -27.41
N PHE A 5 10.08 34.30 -26.63
CA PHE A 5 9.87 34.62 -25.22
C PHE A 5 11.16 34.30 -24.46
N ALA A 6 11.91 35.34 -24.07
CA ALA A 6 13.05 35.19 -23.17
C ALA A 6 12.53 34.92 -21.75
N PRO A 7 13.00 33.87 -21.06
CA PRO A 7 12.60 33.62 -19.67
C PRO A 7 13.05 34.77 -18.76
N PRO A 8 12.37 35.01 -17.62
CA PRO A 8 12.79 36.02 -16.64
C PRO A 8 14.22 35.79 -16.17
N LYS A 9 14.96 36.88 -15.94
CA LYS A 9 16.32 36.81 -15.40
C LYS A 9 16.25 36.61 -13.88
N LEU A 10 16.69 35.45 -13.40
CA LEU A 10 16.86 35.18 -11.98
C LEU A 10 18.33 35.33 -11.58
N LYS A 11 18.60 35.96 -10.43
CA LYS A 11 19.96 36.35 -10.01
C LYS A 11 20.90 35.16 -9.95
N ASP A 12 20.49 34.06 -9.32
CA ASP A 12 21.37 32.92 -9.03
C ASP A 12 21.14 31.71 -9.95
N PHE A 13 20.17 31.79 -10.87
CA PHE A 13 19.75 30.67 -11.70
C PHE A 13 19.68 31.02 -13.19
N ILE A 14 19.92 30.03 -14.04
CA ILE A 14 19.75 30.10 -15.49
C ILE A 14 18.51 29.29 -15.85
N LEU A 15 17.43 29.97 -16.24
CA LEU A 15 16.20 29.34 -16.71
C LEU A 15 16.42 28.85 -18.15
N THR A 16 16.11 27.58 -18.41
CA THR A 16 16.43 26.91 -19.68
C THR A 16 15.18 26.52 -20.46
N GLN A 17 14.36 25.63 -19.90
CA GLN A 17 13.22 25.03 -20.59
C GLN A 17 11.92 25.35 -19.84
N ARG A 18 10.88 25.80 -20.56
CA ARG A 18 9.52 25.88 -20.00
C ARG A 18 8.95 24.46 -19.85
N LEU A 19 8.54 24.12 -18.64
CA LEU A 19 8.02 22.80 -18.26
C LEU A 19 6.50 22.76 -18.29
N GLY A 20 5.86 23.85 -17.88
CA GLY A 20 4.41 23.97 -17.82
C GLY A 20 3.97 25.41 -17.66
N SER A 21 2.68 25.64 -17.92
CA SER A 21 2.03 26.92 -17.72
C SER A 21 0.63 26.70 -17.16
N GLY A 22 0.32 27.39 -16.08
CA GLY A 22 -1.04 27.52 -15.56
C GLY A 22 -1.55 28.96 -15.72
N THR A 23 -2.69 29.22 -15.09
CA THR A 23 -3.37 30.52 -15.11
C THR A 23 -2.53 31.64 -14.50
N TYR A 24 -1.77 31.35 -13.44
CA TYR A 24 -1.04 32.36 -12.65
C TYR A 24 0.47 32.18 -12.65
N ALA A 25 0.95 31.02 -13.10
CA ALA A 25 2.34 30.64 -12.96
C ALA A 25 2.87 29.93 -14.20
N THR A 26 4.15 30.16 -14.50
CA THR A 26 4.90 29.40 -15.49
C THR A 26 6.07 28.71 -14.81
N VAL A 27 6.28 27.42 -15.09
CA VAL A 27 7.34 26.64 -14.47
C VAL A 27 8.47 26.43 -15.47
N TYR A 28 9.71 26.70 -15.06
CA TYR A 28 10.90 26.51 -15.87
C TYR A 28 11.88 25.54 -15.20
N LYS A 29 12.57 24.73 -16.00
CA LYS A 29 13.78 24.05 -15.56
C LYS A 29 14.89 25.08 -15.45
N ALA A 30 15.64 25.06 -14.36
CA ALA A 30 16.78 25.95 -14.18
C ALA A 30 17.97 25.23 -13.55
N PHE A 31 19.14 25.85 -13.66
CA PHE A 31 20.39 25.42 -13.03
C PHE A 31 20.98 26.59 -12.25
N ARG A 32 21.62 26.29 -11.12
CA ARG A 32 22.30 27.33 -10.33
C ARG A 32 23.53 27.82 -11.12
N LYS A 33 23.79 29.13 -11.10
CA LYS A 33 24.95 29.71 -11.82
C LYS A 33 26.28 29.25 -11.25
N THR A 34 26.34 29.02 -9.95
CA THR A 34 27.53 28.55 -9.24
C THR A 34 27.73 27.04 -9.31
N ASP A 35 26.67 26.28 -9.57
CA ASP A 35 26.71 24.83 -9.72
C ASP A 35 25.71 24.38 -10.80
N SER A 36 26.24 24.05 -11.98
CA SER A 36 25.44 23.64 -13.14
C SER A 36 24.97 22.18 -13.07
N ARG A 37 25.36 21.40 -12.06
CA ARG A 37 25.00 19.98 -11.96
C ARG A 37 23.63 19.76 -11.32
N GLU A 38 23.20 20.66 -10.45
CA GLU A 38 21.90 20.55 -9.77
C GLU A 38 20.79 21.25 -10.56
N ALA A 39 19.88 20.46 -11.13
CA ALA A 39 18.66 20.98 -11.73
C ALA A 39 17.60 21.32 -10.67
N VAL A 40 16.84 22.39 -10.93
CA VAL A 40 15.67 22.81 -10.14
C VAL A 40 14.48 23.12 -11.06
N ALA A 41 13.28 23.11 -10.50
CA ALA A 41 12.09 23.67 -11.14
C ALA A 41 11.78 25.03 -10.51
N VAL A 42 11.65 26.08 -11.32
CA VAL A 42 11.33 27.44 -10.86
C VAL A 42 9.92 27.78 -11.28
N LYS A 43 8.99 27.85 -10.31
CA LYS A 43 7.62 28.34 -10.50
C LYS A 43 7.67 29.87 -10.42
N VAL A 44 7.44 30.53 -11.56
CA VAL A 44 7.42 31.99 -11.70
C VAL A 44 5.98 32.46 -11.63
N VAL A 45 5.67 33.30 -10.66
CA VAL A 45 4.34 33.92 -10.47
C VAL A 45 4.45 35.41 -10.72
N SER A 46 3.65 35.94 -11.64
CA SER A 46 3.63 37.39 -11.93
C SER A 46 2.87 38.13 -10.83
N LYS A 47 3.47 39.17 -10.26
CA LYS A 47 2.80 40.00 -9.23
C LYS A 47 1.58 40.74 -9.81
N LYS A 48 1.62 41.06 -11.10
CA LYS A 48 0.52 41.76 -11.80
C LYS A 48 -0.72 40.89 -11.98
N SER A 49 -0.58 39.56 -11.96
CA SER A 49 -1.71 38.63 -12.09
C SER A 49 -2.36 38.25 -10.76
N LEU A 50 -1.86 38.76 -9.63
CA LEU A 50 -2.35 38.41 -8.31
C LEU A 50 -3.45 39.37 -7.85
N ASN A 51 -4.60 38.81 -7.47
CA ASN A 51 -5.60 39.50 -6.67
C ASN A 51 -5.38 39.19 -5.17
N LYS A 52 -6.15 39.83 -4.28
CA LYS A 52 -6.02 39.64 -2.82
C LYS A 52 -6.06 38.16 -2.40
N SER A 53 -7.03 37.39 -2.91
CA SER A 53 -7.16 35.95 -2.59
C SER A 53 -5.98 35.13 -3.13
N SER A 54 -5.51 35.43 -4.34
CA SER A 54 -4.33 34.75 -4.91
C SER A 54 -3.04 35.07 -4.15
N VAL A 55 -2.92 36.27 -3.56
CA VAL A 55 -1.80 36.61 -2.67
C VAL A 55 -1.88 35.79 -1.38
N GLU A 56 -3.04 35.72 -0.74
CA GLU A 56 -3.25 34.92 0.48
C GLU A 56 -2.92 33.44 0.23
N ASN A 57 -3.46 32.84 -0.85
CA ASN A 57 -3.16 31.47 -1.23
C ASN A 57 -1.66 31.24 -1.49
N LEU A 58 -0.98 32.19 -2.14
CA LEU A 58 0.46 32.10 -2.40
C LEU A 58 1.27 32.16 -1.09
N LEU A 59 0.90 33.02 -0.15
CA LEU A 59 1.55 33.09 1.16
C LEU A 59 1.37 31.78 1.92
N THR A 60 0.15 31.23 1.95
CA THR A 60 -0.13 29.92 2.54
C THR A 60 0.66 28.80 1.85
N GLU A 61 0.74 28.79 0.52
CA GLU A 61 1.54 27.82 -0.25
C GLU A 61 3.01 27.86 0.20
N ILE A 62 3.60 29.06 0.29
CA ILE A 62 5.00 29.23 0.71
C ILE A 62 5.21 28.81 2.17
N GLU A 63 4.29 29.16 3.06
CA GLU A 63 4.34 28.78 4.48
C GLU A 63 4.29 27.27 4.66
N ILE A 64 3.31 26.60 4.03
CA ILE A 64 3.19 25.15 4.02
C ILE A 64 4.48 24.53 3.48
N LEU A 65 4.93 24.96 2.29
CA LEU A 65 6.12 24.42 1.63
C LEU A 65 7.43 24.60 2.43
N LYS A 66 7.52 25.61 3.31
CA LYS A 66 8.65 25.79 4.22
C LYS A 66 8.66 24.79 5.37
N THR A 67 7.50 24.31 5.80
CA THR A 67 7.35 23.42 6.97
C THR A 67 7.32 21.93 6.59
N VAL A 68 7.03 21.61 5.33
CA VAL A 68 6.97 20.23 4.85
C VAL A 68 8.31 19.74 4.30
N ARG A 69 8.80 18.62 4.83
CA ARG A 69 9.97 17.92 4.31
C ARG A 69 9.73 16.42 4.39
N HIS A 70 9.44 15.82 3.24
CA HIS A 70 9.06 14.42 3.14
C HIS A 70 9.55 13.82 1.80
N PRO A 71 10.01 12.56 1.75
CA PRO A 71 10.50 11.94 0.50
C PRO A 71 9.49 11.96 -0.64
N HIS A 72 8.19 11.93 -0.33
CA HIS A 72 7.08 11.92 -1.29
C HIS A 72 6.38 13.28 -1.45
N ILE A 73 7.06 14.38 -1.11
CA ILE A 73 6.59 15.75 -1.37
C ILE A 73 7.73 16.51 -2.06
N VAL A 74 7.40 17.34 -3.06
CA VAL A 74 8.37 18.20 -3.74
C VAL A 74 8.87 19.25 -2.76
N GLN A 75 10.19 19.29 -2.54
CA GLN A 75 10.79 20.22 -1.60
C GLN A 75 10.90 21.63 -2.18
N LEU A 76 10.51 22.65 -1.40
CA LEU A 76 10.92 24.03 -1.62
C LEU A 76 12.37 24.21 -1.17
N LYS A 77 13.25 24.50 -2.12
CA LYS A 77 14.68 24.71 -1.87
C LYS A 77 15.00 26.16 -1.54
N ASP A 78 14.34 27.09 -2.21
CA ASP A 78 14.55 28.52 -2.02
C ASP A 78 13.30 29.30 -2.47
N PHE A 79 13.20 30.55 -2.03
CA PHE A 79 12.13 31.48 -2.37
C PHE A 79 12.71 32.87 -2.61
N GLN A 80 12.48 33.43 -3.80
CA GLN A 80 13.01 34.73 -4.21
C GLN A 80 11.92 35.61 -4.82
N TRP A 81 12.17 36.92 -4.91
CA TRP A 81 11.28 37.86 -5.59
C TRP A 81 12.09 39.03 -6.17
N ASP A 82 11.52 39.68 -7.19
CA ASP A 82 12.00 40.96 -7.73
C ASP A 82 10.86 41.98 -7.81
N SER A 83 10.99 43.05 -8.60
CA SER A 83 9.94 44.06 -8.77
C SER A 83 8.68 43.53 -9.47
N GLU A 84 8.79 42.49 -10.28
CA GLU A 84 7.71 42.01 -11.15
C GLU A 84 7.18 40.62 -10.80
N ASN A 85 8.04 39.74 -10.27
CA ASN A 85 7.76 38.32 -10.14
C ASN A 85 8.15 37.78 -8.76
N ILE A 86 7.52 36.65 -8.43
CA ILE A 86 7.83 35.80 -7.30
C ILE A 86 8.30 34.45 -7.85
N TYR A 87 9.35 33.88 -7.24
CA TYR A 87 10.02 32.66 -7.69
C TYR A 87 10.05 31.63 -6.57
N LEU A 88 9.41 30.49 -6.79
CA LEU A 88 9.53 29.32 -5.91
C LEU A 88 10.52 28.35 -6.57
N ILE A 89 11.65 28.11 -5.91
CA ILE A 89 12.70 27.23 -6.39
C ILE A 89 12.46 25.86 -5.77
N LEU A 90 12.03 24.91 -6.59
CA LEU A 90 11.55 23.60 -6.20
C LEU A 90 12.52 22.50 -6.63
N GLU A 91 12.46 21.37 -5.93
CA GLU A 91 13.12 20.13 -6.34
C GLU A 91 12.72 19.72 -7.77
N TRP A 92 13.72 19.37 -8.58
CA TRP A 92 13.50 18.88 -9.93
C TRP A 92 13.11 17.39 -9.94
N CYS A 93 11.95 17.08 -10.50
CA CYS A 93 11.47 15.72 -10.72
C CYS A 93 11.59 15.35 -12.21
N SER A 94 12.58 14.55 -12.57
CA SER A 94 12.95 14.30 -13.97
C SER A 94 12.02 13.35 -14.74
N GLY A 95 11.14 12.62 -14.05
CA GLY A 95 10.28 11.58 -14.62
C GLY A 95 8.94 12.09 -15.18
N GLY A 96 8.68 13.40 -15.12
CA GLY A 96 7.39 13.97 -15.50
C GLY A 96 6.31 13.72 -14.44
N ASP A 97 5.04 13.71 -14.86
CA ASP A 97 3.87 13.53 -13.99
C ASP A 97 3.18 12.17 -14.14
N LEU A 98 2.42 11.77 -13.12
CA LEU A 98 1.69 10.50 -13.06
C LEU A 98 0.63 10.41 -14.15
N SER A 99 0.02 11.52 -14.58
CA SER A 99 -0.95 11.52 -15.69
C SER A 99 -0.29 11.02 -16.98
N ARG A 100 0.90 11.53 -17.32
CA ARG A 100 1.67 11.04 -18.46
C ARG A 100 2.09 9.59 -18.30
N PHE A 101 2.47 9.18 -17.09
CA PHE A 101 2.87 7.81 -16.78
C PHE A 101 1.73 6.79 -16.97
N ILE A 102 0.51 7.12 -16.54
CA ILE A 102 -0.70 6.31 -16.76
C ILE A 102 -1.03 6.28 -18.26
N ARG A 103 -1.14 7.44 -18.91
CA ARG A 103 -1.49 7.53 -20.34
C ARG A 103 -0.56 6.73 -21.24
N SER A 104 0.75 6.76 -21.00
CA SER A 104 1.71 6.01 -21.81
C SER A 104 1.56 4.49 -21.70
N ARG A 105 0.88 4.00 -20.66
CA ARG A 105 0.62 2.58 -20.41
C ARG A 105 -0.84 2.18 -20.59
N ARG A 106 -1.72 3.16 -20.86
CA ARG A 106 -3.18 3.06 -20.88
C ARG A 106 -3.81 2.73 -19.52
N ILE A 107 -3.33 1.69 -18.86
CA ILE A 107 -3.71 1.28 -17.49
C ILE A 107 -2.47 0.81 -16.74
N LEU A 108 -2.51 0.86 -15.42
CA LEU A 108 -1.47 0.30 -14.55
C LEU A 108 -1.93 -1.04 -13.98
N PRO A 109 -1.07 -2.07 -14.00
CA PRO A 109 -1.33 -3.28 -13.22
C PRO A 109 -1.56 -2.93 -11.75
N GLU A 110 -2.48 -3.64 -11.10
CA GLU A 110 -2.87 -3.39 -9.69
C GLU A 110 -1.66 -3.24 -8.76
N ARG A 111 -0.62 -4.06 -8.94
CA ARG A 111 0.60 -4.01 -8.13
C ARG A 111 1.40 -2.72 -8.30
N VAL A 112 1.39 -2.13 -9.50
CA VAL A 112 2.02 -0.83 -9.77
C VAL A 112 1.17 0.27 -9.17
N ALA A 113 -0.16 0.19 -9.35
CA ALA A 113 -1.10 1.14 -8.74
C ALA A 113 -1.00 1.14 -7.20
N ARG A 114 -0.89 -0.04 -6.56
CA ARG A 114 -0.67 -0.20 -5.12
C ARG A 114 0.61 0.50 -4.65
N ARG A 115 1.72 0.33 -5.36
CA ARG A 115 2.98 1.01 -5.03
C ARG A 115 2.85 2.53 -5.15
N CYS A 116 2.16 3.01 -6.19
CA CYS A 116 1.89 4.44 -6.34
C CYS A 116 1.03 4.95 -5.17
N LEU A 117 -0.03 4.21 -4.82
CA LEU A 117 -0.94 4.53 -3.74
C LEU A 117 -0.23 4.57 -2.38
N GLN A 118 0.65 3.61 -2.09
CA GLN A 118 1.47 3.61 -0.86
C GLN A 118 2.30 4.88 -0.70
N GLN A 119 2.96 5.32 -1.78
CA GLN A 119 3.76 6.55 -1.75
C GLN A 119 2.91 7.82 -1.55
N ILE A 120 1.73 7.85 -2.18
CA ILE A 120 0.74 8.92 -1.99
C ILE A 120 0.22 8.91 -0.54
N ALA A 121 -0.12 7.73 -0.01
CA ALA A 121 -0.60 7.54 1.35
C ALA A 121 0.43 7.96 2.40
N CYS A 122 1.73 7.65 2.23
CA CYS A 122 2.77 8.17 3.11
C CYS A 122 2.83 9.71 3.11
N ALA A 123 2.74 10.34 1.94
CA ALA A 123 2.72 11.79 1.87
C ALA A 123 1.48 12.38 2.56
N LEU A 124 0.31 11.76 2.36
CA LEU A 124 -0.94 12.20 2.96
C LEU A 124 -0.97 11.99 4.47
N GLN A 125 -0.42 10.90 4.98
CA GLN A 125 -0.28 10.68 6.42
C GLN A 125 0.53 11.80 7.07
N PHE A 126 1.68 12.13 6.49
CA PHE A 126 2.52 13.24 6.96
C PHE A 126 1.79 14.61 6.91
N LEU A 127 1.01 14.86 5.87
CA LEU A 127 0.23 16.10 5.76
C LEU A 127 -0.93 16.14 6.76
N HIS A 128 -1.63 15.02 6.93
CA HIS A 128 -2.76 14.88 7.84
C HIS A 128 -2.34 15.11 9.30
N GLU A 129 -1.19 14.55 9.72
CA GLU A 129 -0.61 14.79 11.06
C GLU A 129 -0.27 16.27 11.32
N LYS A 130 -0.10 17.06 10.26
CA LYS A 130 0.15 18.51 10.32
C LYS A 130 -1.11 19.35 10.10
N ASN A 131 -2.28 18.71 10.03
CA ASN A 131 -3.55 19.35 9.67
C ASN A 131 -3.45 20.10 8.34
N ILE A 132 -2.80 19.51 7.32
CA ILE A 132 -2.70 20.10 5.98
C ILE A 132 -3.51 19.27 5.00
N SER A 133 -4.43 19.91 4.30
CA SER A 133 -5.15 19.33 3.16
C SER A 133 -4.63 19.92 1.86
N HIS A 134 -4.46 19.07 0.84
CA HIS A 134 -3.90 19.48 -0.44
C HIS A 134 -4.97 20.12 -1.36
N LEU A 135 -6.19 19.58 -1.38
CA LEU A 135 -7.37 20.13 -2.07
C LEU A 135 -7.29 20.20 -3.62
N ASP A 136 -6.23 19.66 -4.23
CA ASP A 136 -6.06 19.56 -5.69
C ASP A 136 -5.20 18.34 -6.05
N LEU A 137 -5.46 17.21 -5.39
CA LEU A 137 -4.81 15.95 -5.72
C LEU A 137 -5.31 15.46 -7.08
N LYS A 138 -4.36 15.31 -8.01
CA LYS A 138 -4.60 14.79 -9.36
C LYS A 138 -3.30 14.24 -9.94
N PRO A 139 -3.35 13.34 -10.94
CA PRO A 139 -2.13 12.75 -11.49
C PRO A 139 -1.13 13.76 -12.08
N GLN A 140 -1.58 14.96 -12.49
CA GLN A 140 -0.70 16.03 -12.98
C GLN A 140 0.12 16.68 -11.86
N ASN A 141 -0.37 16.64 -10.62
CA ASN A 141 0.29 17.19 -9.42
C ASN A 141 1.11 16.13 -8.67
N ILE A 142 1.27 14.93 -9.24
CA ILE A 142 2.09 13.85 -8.67
C ILE A 142 3.26 13.62 -9.62
N LEU A 143 4.43 14.11 -9.25
CA LEU A 143 5.63 14.06 -10.08
C LEU A 143 6.47 12.82 -9.80
N LEU A 144 7.26 12.38 -10.80
CA LEU A 144 8.14 11.23 -10.72
C LEU A 144 9.61 11.68 -10.65
N SER A 145 10.36 11.12 -9.70
CA SER A 145 11.82 11.17 -9.66
C SER A 145 12.34 9.72 -9.59
N GLY A 146 12.67 9.16 -10.76
CA GLY A 146 12.88 7.72 -10.90
C GLY A 146 11.60 6.95 -10.57
N ASN A 147 11.64 6.12 -9.52
CA ASN A 147 10.50 5.34 -9.02
C ASN A 147 9.80 5.97 -7.79
N VAL A 148 10.17 7.20 -7.45
CA VAL A 148 9.63 7.94 -6.30
C VAL A 148 8.61 8.96 -6.81
N LEU A 149 7.38 8.84 -6.34
CA LEU A 149 6.33 9.83 -6.51
C LEU A 149 6.46 10.93 -5.47
N LYS A 150 6.19 12.16 -5.90
CA LYS A 150 6.23 13.35 -5.06
C LYS A 150 5.00 14.22 -5.34
N LEU A 151 4.24 14.53 -4.28
CA LEU A 151 3.14 15.50 -4.36
C LEU A 151 3.73 16.89 -4.64
N ALA A 152 3.10 17.62 -5.55
CA ALA A 152 3.51 18.93 -6.01
C ALA A 152 2.31 19.87 -6.10
N ASP A 153 2.59 21.16 -6.23
CA ASP A 153 1.60 22.24 -6.40
C ASP A 153 0.61 22.39 -5.24
N PHE A 154 1.08 23.03 -4.17
CA PHE A 154 0.32 23.32 -2.95
C PHE A 154 -0.49 24.63 -3.05
N GLY A 155 -0.71 25.14 -4.28
CA GLY A 155 -1.39 26.44 -4.49
C GLY A 155 -2.84 26.50 -4.00
N PHE A 156 -3.48 25.34 -3.76
CA PHE A 156 -4.80 25.24 -3.14
C PHE A 156 -4.77 24.72 -1.71
N ALA A 157 -3.61 24.28 -1.21
CA ALA A 157 -3.50 23.64 0.09
C ALA A 157 -3.86 24.61 1.23
N GLN A 158 -4.41 24.07 2.32
CA GLN A 158 -4.83 24.83 3.49
C GLN A 158 -4.50 24.06 4.76
N TYR A 159 -4.34 24.79 5.87
CA TYR A 159 -4.41 24.19 7.19
C TYR A 159 -5.88 23.91 7.52
N MET A 160 -6.20 22.65 7.84
CA MET A 160 -7.54 22.16 8.15
C MET A 160 -7.47 21.19 9.32
N SER A 161 -7.88 21.66 10.49
CA SER A 161 -8.12 20.83 11.66
C SER A 161 -9.37 19.96 11.44
N PRO A 162 -9.59 18.88 12.22
CA PRO A 162 -10.79 18.04 12.10
C PRO A 162 -12.12 18.78 12.27
N TRP A 163 -12.12 19.97 12.88
CA TRP A 163 -13.28 20.82 13.13
C TRP A 163 -13.46 21.91 12.07
N ASP A 164 -12.49 22.07 11.18
CA ASP A 164 -12.48 23.15 10.19
C ASP A 164 -13.23 22.71 8.94
N GLU A 165 -14.06 23.62 8.42
CA GLU A 165 -14.88 23.37 7.25
C GLU A 165 -14.73 24.53 6.26
N GLN A 166 -14.76 24.23 4.96
CA GLN A 166 -14.46 25.17 3.89
C GLN A 166 -15.62 25.31 2.91
N GLN A 167 -15.76 26.52 2.35
CA GLN A 167 -16.83 26.84 1.38
C GLN A 167 -16.32 27.21 -0.02
N ALA A 168 -15.06 27.60 -0.13
CA ALA A 168 -14.48 27.99 -1.41
C ALA A 168 -14.29 26.76 -2.32
N LEU A 169 -14.81 26.81 -3.54
CA LEU A 169 -14.57 25.76 -4.53
C LEU A 169 -13.10 25.81 -4.99
N ARG A 170 -12.36 24.72 -4.78
CA ARG A 170 -10.92 24.60 -5.07
C ARG A 170 -10.62 23.28 -5.78
N GLY A 171 -9.56 23.28 -6.59
CA GLY A 171 -9.05 22.10 -7.27
C GLY A 171 -9.56 21.91 -8.70
N SER A 172 -9.48 20.67 -9.18
CA SER A 172 -9.80 20.31 -10.57
C SER A 172 -11.11 19.51 -10.64
N PRO A 173 -12.14 19.96 -11.42
CA PRO A 173 -13.49 19.39 -11.39
C PRO A 173 -13.60 17.86 -11.51
N LEU A 174 -12.71 17.23 -12.28
CA LEU A 174 -12.73 15.77 -12.49
C LEU A 174 -12.33 14.96 -11.23
N TYR A 175 -11.61 15.58 -10.30
CA TYR A 175 -11.07 14.95 -9.08
C TYR A 175 -11.70 15.51 -7.79
N MET A 176 -12.54 16.53 -7.89
CA MET A 176 -13.26 17.11 -6.75
C MET A 176 -14.26 16.11 -6.16
N ALA A 177 -14.39 16.12 -4.84
CA ALA A 177 -15.42 15.36 -4.15
C ALA A 177 -16.82 15.95 -4.40
N PRO A 178 -17.89 15.12 -4.46
CA PRO A 178 -19.23 15.60 -4.77
C PRO A 178 -19.74 16.69 -3.83
N GLU A 179 -19.42 16.61 -2.55
CA GLU A 179 -19.82 17.59 -1.53
C GLU A 179 -19.24 19.00 -1.79
N MET A 180 -18.06 19.11 -2.42
CA MET A 180 -17.49 20.41 -2.79
C MET A 180 -18.36 21.15 -3.81
N VAL A 181 -18.99 20.41 -4.72
CA VAL A 181 -19.83 20.95 -5.80
C VAL A 181 -21.30 21.08 -5.35
N CYS A 182 -21.80 20.07 -4.63
CA CYS A 182 -23.21 19.95 -4.27
C CYS A 182 -23.57 20.70 -2.99
N ARG A 183 -22.77 20.52 -1.93
CA ARG A 183 -23.05 21.09 -0.59
C ARG A 183 -22.32 22.43 -0.37
N ARG A 184 -21.22 22.67 -1.10
CA ARG A 184 -20.29 23.80 -0.89
C ARG A 184 -19.78 23.88 0.55
N TYR A 185 -19.70 22.73 1.21
CA TYR A 185 -19.22 22.58 2.55
C TYR A 185 -18.51 21.24 2.65
N TYR A 186 -17.26 21.26 3.09
CA TYR A 186 -16.40 20.10 3.07
C TYR A 186 -15.24 20.23 4.07
N ASP A 187 -14.68 19.08 4.42
CA ASP A 187 -13.51 18.93 5.28
C ASP A 187 -12.36 18.23 4.54
N ALA A 188 -11.32 17.82 5.27
CA ALA A 188 -10.13 17.16 4.72
C ALA A 188 -10.42 15.84 3.97
N ARG A 189 -11.57 15.18 4.19
CA ARG A 189 -11.93 13.90 3.56
C ARG A 189 -12.14 14.01 2.04
N VAL A 190 -12.17 15.23 1.48
CA VAL A 190 -12.18 15.44 0.03
C VAL A 190 -10.90 14.93 -0.64
N ASP A 191 -9.76 14.97 0.05
CA ASP A 191 -8.50 14.44 -0.49
C ASP A 191 -8.58 12.91 -0.66
N LEU A 192 -9.29 12.20 0.21
CA LEU A 192 -9.51 10.75 0.09
C LEU A 192 -10.35 10.40 -1.15
N TRP A 193 -11.36 11.22 -1.46
CA TRP A 193 -12.10 11.07 -2.71
C TRP A 193 -11.17 11.23 -3.92
N SER A 194 -10.35 12.29 -3.94
CA SER A 194 -9.41 12.53 -5.03
C SER A 194 -8.41 11.38 -5.20
N VAL A 195 -7.94 10.77 -4.10
CA VAL A 195 -7.12 9.55 -4.12
C VAL A 195 -7.88 8.38 -4.75
N GLY A 196 -9.15 8.19 -4.42
CA GLY A 196 -10.01 7.19 -5.06
C GLY A 196 -10.12 7.38 -6.57
N VAL A 197 -10.29 8.63 -7.02
CA VAL A 197 -10.34 8.98 -8.45
C VAL A 197 -9.01 8.67 -9.13
N ILE A 198 -7.88 9.00 -8.50
CA ILE A 198 -6.53 8.69 -9.01
C ILE A 198 -6.33 7.17 -9.12
N LEU A 199 -6.72 6.40 -8.10
CA LEU A 199 -6.61 4.93 -8.11
C LEU A 199 -7.49 4.32 -9.20
N TYR A 200 -8.72 4.82 -9.37
CA TYR A 200 -9.62 4.41 -10.46
C TYR A 200 -8.99 4.69 -11.83
N GLU A 201 -8.47 5.91 -12.04
CA GLU A 201 -7.82 6.28 -13.30
C GLU A 201 -6.58 5.43 -13.58
N ALA A 202 -5.79 5.12 -12.55
CA ALA A 202 -4.64 4.23 -12.69
C ALA A 202 -5.04 2.82 -13.14
N LEU A 203 -6.11 2.25 -12.56
CA LEU A 203 -6.55 0.88 -12.83
C LEU A 203 -7.32 0.75 -14.17
N PHE A 204 -8.10 1.76 -14.53
CA PHE A 204 -9.04 1.69 -15.65
C PHE A 204 -8.75 2.69 -16.79
N GLY A 205 -7.71 3.51 -16.64
CA GLY A 205 -7.18 4.41 -17.67
C GLY A 205 -7.96 5.70 -17.88
N ARG A 206 -9.09 5.86 -17.19
CA ARG A 206 -9.93 7.07 -17.21
C ARG A 206 -10.56 7.27 -15.84
N ALA A 207 -10.76 8.53 -15.44
CA ALA A 207 -11.49 8.86 -14.22
C ALA A 207 -12.97 8.41 -14.30
N PRO A 208 -13.63 8.10 -13.17
CA PRO A 208 -15.01 7.59 -13.11
C PRO A 208 -16.01 8.57 -13.75
N PHE A 209 -15.80 9.87 -13.58
CA PHE A 209 -16.67 10.92 -14.14
C PHE A 209 -16.09 11.57 -15.40
N ALA A 210 -15.22 10.89 -16.14
CA ALA A 210 -14.75 11.41 -17.42
C ALA A 210 -15.95 11.73 -18.34
N SER A 211 -15.99 12.98 -18.82
CA SER A 211 -17.11 13.57 -19.56
C SER A 211 -16.60 14.43 -20.72
N ARG A 212 -17.46 14.64 -21.73
CA ARG A 212 -17.15 15.45 -22.92
C ARG A 212 -17.45 16.94 -22.72
N SER A 213 -18.28 17.28 -21.74
CA SER A 213 -18.60 18.66 -21.37
C SER A 213 -18.60 18.85 -19.86
N PHE A 214 -18.48 20.11 -19.43
CA PHE A 214 -18.59 20.47 -18.01
C PHE A 214 -19.99 20.18 -17.46
N THR A 215 -21.04 20.39 -18.25
CA THR A 215 -22.43 20.07 -17.88
C THR A 215 -22.61 18.58 -17.62
N GLU A 216 -22.09 17.71 -18.49
CA GLU A 216 -22.16 16.24 -18.28
C GLU A 216 -21.36 15.81 -17.04
N LEU A 217 -20.21 16.45 -16.78
CA LEU A 217 -19.44 16.22 -15.56
C LEU A 217 -20.26 16.61 -14.31
N GLU A 218 -20.86 17.80 -14.32
CA GLU A 218 -21.68 18.29 -13.21
C GLU A 218 -22.89 17.39 -12.94
N GLU A 219 -23.58 16.93 -13.99
CA GLU A 219 -24.69 15.97 -13.89
C GLU A 219 -24.25 14.66 -13.22
N LYS A 220 -23.09 14.10 -13.61
CA LYS A 220 -22.54 12.89 -12.98
C LYS A 220 -22.15 13.11 -11.52
N ILE A 221 -21.59 14.28 -11.19
CA ILE A 221 -21.24 14.64 -9.82
C ILE A 221 -22.50 14.78 -8.97
N ARG A 222 -23.56 15.42 -9.47
CA ARG A 222 -24.84 15.62 -8.77
C ARG A 222 -25.71 14.36 -8.69
N SER A 223 -25.43 13.35 -9.52
CA SER A 223 -26.17 12.08 -9.50
C SER A 223 -26.02 11.34 -8.16
N GLU A 224 -27.09 10.70 -7.70
CA GLU A 224 -27.05 9.80 -6.54
C GLU A 224 -26.50 8.40 -6.86
N LYS A 225 -26.22 8.12 -8.15
CA LYS A 225 -25.71 6.80 -8.55
C LYS A 225 -24.32 6.53 -7.97
N HIS A 226 -24.19 5.38 -7.31
CA HIS A 226 -22.91 4.87 -6.84
C HIS A 226 -21.94 4.65 -8.01
N ILE A 227 -20.64 4.75 -7.74
CA ILE A 227 -19.62 4.44 -8.74
C ILE A 227 -19.56 2.93 -8.93
N GLU A 228 -19.79 2.50 -10.17
CA GLU A 228 -19.65 1.11 -10.58
C GLU A 228 -18.28 0.88 -11.24
N LEU A 229 -17.65 -0.25 -10.90
CA LEU A 229 -16.43 -0.68 -11.57
C LEU A 229 -16.78 -1.27 -12.95
N PRO A 230 -15.91 -1.12 -13.96
CA PRO A 230 -16.14 -1.69 -15.29
C PRO A 230 -16.46 -3.19 -15.25
N SER A 231 -17.36 -3.65 -16.12
CA SER A 231 -17.69 -5.07 -16.25
C SER A 231 -16.42 -5.88 -16.58
N GLY A 232 -16.16 -6.92 -15.80
CA GLY A 232 -14.95 -7.74 -15.94
C GLY A 232 -13.68 -7.16 -15.30
N ALA A 233 -13.78 -6.11 -14.47
CA ALA A 233 -12.64 -5.59 -13.71
C ALA A 233 -11.94 -6.69 -12.88
N ARG A 234 -10.71 -7.04 -13.29
CA ARG A 234 -9.85 -8.00 -12.61
C ARG A 234 -8.99 -7.28 -11.58
N VAL A 235 -9.61 -6.95 -10.45
CA VAL A 235 -8.93 -6.40 -9.27
C VAL A 235 -9.16 -7.30 -8.06
N SER A 236 -8.21 -7.34 -7.13
CA SER A 236 -8.34 -8.09 -5.87
C SER A 236 -9.52 -7.60 -5.02
N ARG A 237 -9.94 -8.44 -4.07
CA ARG A 237 -11.01 -8.09 -3.12
C ARG A 237 -10.66 -6.84 -2.32
N ASP A 238 -9.44 -6.76 -1.79
CA ASP A 238 -8.99 -5.61 -1.00
C ASP A 238 -8.86 -4.34 -1.85
N CYS A 239 -8.40 -4.45 -3.10
CA CYS A 239 -8.37 -3.30 -4.01
C CYS A 239 -9.77 -2.75 -4.28
N ARG A 240 -10.74 -3.66 -4.50
CA ARG A 240 -12.13 -3.29 -4.73
C ARG A 240 -12.75 -2.64 -3.49
N ASP A 241 -12.55 -3.23 -2.31
CA ASP A 241 -13.06 -2.71 -1.05
C ASP A 241 -12.58 -1.27 -0.82
N LEU A 242 -11.26 -1.06 -0.85
CA LEU A 242 -10.67 0.27 -0.67
C LEU A 242 -11.22 1.29 -1.68
N LEU A 243 -11.23 0.91 -2.95
CA LEU A 243 -11.62 1.82 -4.02
C LEU A 243 -13.06 2.29 -3.87
N LEU A 244 -13.98 1.38 -3.51
CA LEU A 244 -15.39 1.73 -3.29
C LEU A 244 -15.57 2.58 -2.03
N ARG A 245 -14.83 2.31 -0.95
CA ARG A 245 -14.90 3.12 0.29
C ARG A 245 -14.29 4.51 0.14
N LEU A 246 -13.27 4.69 -0.71
CA LEU A 246 -12.73 6.01 -1.07
C LEU A 246 -13.70 6.81 -1.94
N LEU A 247 -14.40 6.12 -2.86
CA LEU A 247 -15.36 6.68 -3.80
C LEU A 247 -16.80 6.67 -3.26
N GLU A 248 -16.95 6.61 -1.94
CA GLU A 248 -18.22 6.84 -1.26
C GLU A 248 -18.56 8.34 -1.32
N ARG A 249 -19.78 8.64 -1.77
CA ARG A 249 -20.22 10.01 -2.05
C ARG A 249 -20.50 10.77 -0.77
N ASP A 250 -21.08 10.10 0.21
CA ASP A 250 -21.38 10.73 1.50
C ASP A 250 -20.11 10.75 2.35
N PRO A 251 -19.55 11.94 2.69
CA PRO A 251 -18.29 12.03 3.41
C PRO A 251 -18.33 11.31 4.77
N ASP A 252 -19.49 11.22 5.41
CA ASP A 252 -19.69 10.55 6.70
C ASP A 252 -19.69 9.02 6.61
N ARG A 253 -19.86 8.48 5.40
CA ARG A 253 -19.75 7.04 5.12
C ARG A 253 -18.44 6.68 4.42
N ARG A 254 -17.70 7.68 3.93
CA ARG A 254 -16.39 7.52 3.31
C ARG A 254 -15.39 7.02 4.35
N ILE A 255 -14.47 6.17 3.91
CA ILE A 255 -13.37 5.68 4.75
C ILE A 255 -12.65 6.85 5.43
N THR A 256 -12.31 6.67 6.70
CA THR A 256 -11.54 7.70 7.43
C THR A 256 -10.06 7.64 7.05
N PHE A 257 -9.29 8.67 7.42
CA PHE A 257 -7.84 8.66 7.20
C PHE A 257 -7.15 7.49 7.94
N ASP A 258 -7.51 7.26 9.21
CA ASP A 258 -6.96 6.16 10.01
C ASP A 258 -7.23 4.80 9.37
N GLU A 259 -8.48 4.57 8.96
CA GLU A 259 -8.87 3.35 8.27
C GLU A 259 -8.17 3.19 6.91
N PHE A 260 -7.98 4.29 6.17
CA PHE A 260 -7.27 4.30 4.90
C PHE A 260 -5.81 3.90 5.05
N PHE A 261 -5.09 4.47 6.04
CA PHE A 261 -3.69 4.15 6.28
C PHE A 261 -3.48 2.71 6.78
N LEU A 262 -4.45 2.17 7.52
CA LEU A 262 -4.45 0.79 8.03
C LEU A 262 -5.03 -0.23 7.04
N HIS A 263 -5.54 0.21 5.90
CA HIS A 263 -6.24 -0.67 4.98
C HIS A 263 -5.28 -1.75 4.40
N PRO A 264 -5.68 -3.05 4.36
CA PRO A 264 -4.82 -4.14 3.88
C PRO A 264 -4.26 -3.96 2.46
N PHE A 265 -5.03 -3.32 1.58
CA PHE A 265 -4.54 -2.97 0.24
C PHE A 265 -3.46 -1.88 0.26
N VAL A 266 -3.51 -0.92 1.19
CA VAL A 266 -2.48 0.13 1.30
C VAL A 266 -1.23 -0.47 1.92
N ASP A 267 -1.33 -1.08 3.10
CA ASP A 267 -0.23 -1.79 3.77
C ASP A 267 1.05 -0.94 3.86
N LEU A 268 0.97 0.16 4.61
CA LEU A 268 2.12 1.03 4.83
C LEU A 268 3.23 0.35 5.63
N GLU A 269 2.89 -0.65 6.45
CA GLU A 269 3.83 -1.40 7.29
C GLU A 269 4.87 -2.16 6.46
N HIS A 270 4.44 -2.81 5.38
CA HIS A 270 5.32 -3.59 4.52
C HIS A 270 5.80 -2.83 3.27
N MET A 271 5.48 -1.53 3.18
CA MET A 271 5.98 -0.69 2.10
C MET A 271 7.52 -0.70 2.06
N PRO A 272 8.15 -0.92 0.88
CA PRO A 272 9.60 -0.93 0.75
C PRO A 272 10.22 0.41 1.16
N SER A 273 10.88 0.42 2.31
CA SER A 273 11.58 1.59 2.85
C SER A 273 12.84 1.14 3.61
N ALA A 274 13.72 2.10 3.94
CA ALA A 274 14.88 1.82 4.78
C ALA A 274 14.46 1.30 6.17
N GLU A 275 13.35 1.82 6.72
CA GLU A 275 12.79 1.40 8.00
C GLU A 275 12.22 -0.02 7.92
N SER A 276 11.40 -0.33 6.91
CA SER A 276 10.83 -1.66 6.69
C SER A 276 11.92 -2.71 6.51
N LEU A 277 12.99 -2.39 5.76
CA LEU A 277 14.17 -3.25 5.65
C LEU A 277 14.96 -3.38 6.96
N GLY A 278 14.94 -2.37 7.82
CA GLY A 278 15.50 -2.42 9.17
C GLY A 278 14.74 -3.38 10.07
N LYS A 279 13.40 -3.28 10.09
CA LYS A 279 12.49 -4.18 10.80
C LYS A 279 12.67 -5.63 10.35
N ALA A 280 12.71 -5.86 9.03
CA ALA A 280 12.94 -7.18 8.45
C ALA A 280 14.24 -7.83 8.96
N LYS A 281 15.34 -7.06 9.04
CA LYS A 281 16.61 -7.55 9.59
C LYS A 281 16.54 -7.84 11.08
N ALA A 282 15.86 -6.98 11.86
CA ALA A 282 15.70 -7.19 13.29
C ALA A 282 14.92 -8.48 13.57
N LEU A 283 13.83 -8.73 12.82
CA LEU A 283 13.05 -9.96 12.90
C LEU A 283 13.89 -11.19 12.57
N VAL A 284 14.73 -11.14 11.53
CA VAL A 284 15.68 -12.22 11.22
C VAL A 284 16.66 -12.49 12.37
N LEU A 285 17.22 -11.43 12.99
CA LEU A 285 18.15 -11.61 14.10
C LEU A 285 17.47 -12.24 15.32
N GLN A 286 16.24 -11.84 15.61
CA GLN A 286 15.43 -12.47 16.67
C GLN A 286 15.09 -13.92 16.33
N ALA A 287 14.76 -14.21 15.07
CA ALA A 287 14.49 -15.56 14.61
C ALA A 287 15.71 -16.47 14.79
N LEU A 288 16.90 -16.00 14.42
CA LEU A 288 18.16 -16.72 14.63
C LEU A 288 18.44 -17.01 16.10
N GLN A 289 18.17 -16.06 16.99
CA GLN A 289 18.33 -16.26 18.43
C GLN A 289 17.35 -17.33 18.95
N LYS A 290 16.07 -17.23 18.58
CA LYS A 290 15.05 -18.22 18.96
C LYS A 290 15.35 -19.62 18.44
N ASP A 291 15.95 -19.72 17.26
CA ASP A 291 16.39 -21.00 16.69
C ASP A 291 17.55 -21.60 17.51
N GLN A 292 18.51 -20.78 17.96
CA GLN A 292 19.61 -21.20 18.84
C GLN A 292 19.11 -21.64 20.23
N ASP A 293 18.07 -20.98 20.74
CA ASP A 293 17.44 -21.29 22.03
C ASP A 293 16.54 -22.56 21.95
N GLY A 294 16.39 -23.15 20.76
CA GLY A 294 15.55 -24.33 20.52
C GLY A 294 14.05 -24.03 20.35
N GLU A 295 13.65 -22.75 20.38
CA GLU A 295 12.28 -22.26 20.16
C GLU A 295 11.93 -22.14 18.67
N ARG A 296 11.99 -23.27 17.95
CA ARG A 296 11.95 -23.32 16.48
C ARG A 296 10.64 -22.83 15.86
N SER A 297 9.49 -23.03 16.53
CA SER A 297 8.19 -22.52 16.07
C SER A 297 8.15 -20.98 16.10
N ALA A 298 8.65 -20.39 17.19
CA ALA A 298 8.76 -18.94 17.31
C ALA A 298 9.76 -18.36 16.29
N ALA A 299 10.88 -19.04 16.07
CA ALA A 299 11.84 -18.67 15.03
C ALA A 299 11.20 -18.68 13.63
N LEU A 300 10.41 -19.71 13.29
CA LEU A 300 9.73 -19.81 12.00
C LEU A 300 8.73 -18.66 11.79
N SER A 301 7.93 -18.35 12.81
CA SER A 301 6.99 -17.21 12.75
C SER A 301 7.72 -15.89 12.48
N LEU A 302 8.82 -15.64 13.19
CA LEU A 302 9.65 -14.45 12.98
C LEU A 302 10.29 -14.39 11.58
N TYR A 303 10.71 -15.54 11.04
CA TYR A 303 11.17 -15.61 9.65
C TYR A 303 10.06 -15.29 8.64
N CYS A 304 8.83 -15.78 8.86
CA CYS A 304 7.67 -15.44 8.03
C CYS A 304 7.39 -13.95 8.06
N SER A 305 7.32 -13.33 9.24
CA SER A 305 7.13 -11.87 9.38
C SER A 305 8.26 -11.09 8.71
N ALA A 306 9.51 -11.54 8.81
CA ALA A 306 10.61 -10.89 8.09
C ALA A 306 10.42 -10.94 6.57
N LEU A 307 9.89 -12.06 6.04
CA LEU A 307 9.62 -12.21 4.61
C LEU A 307 8.52 -11.27 4.12
N GLU A 308 7.52 -10.96 4.94
CA GLU A 308 6.46 -9.99 4.61
C GLU A 308 7.04 -8.61 4.28
N HIS A 309 8.14 -8.21 4.91
CA HIS A 309 8.86 -6.98 4.57
C HIS A 309 9.86 -7.14 3.40
N PHE A 310 10.57 -8.28 3.32
CA PHE A 310 11.58 -8.50 2.29
C PHE A 310 11.00 -8.73 0.89
N VAL A 311 9.86 -9.43 0.79
CA VAL A 311 9.25 -9.79 -0.49
C VAL A 311 8.86 -8.54 -1.29
N PRO A 312 8.11 -7.56 -0.73
CA PRO A 312 7.88 -6.29 -1.40
C PRO A 312 9.18 -5.59 -1.78
N ALA A 313 10.17 -5.53 -0.89
CA ALA A 313 11.43 -4.84 -1.15
C ALA A 313 12.22 -5.44 -2.33
N ILE A 314 12.31 -6.77 -2.42
CA ILE A 314 12.94 -7.46 -3.56
C ILE A 314 12.14 -7.25 -4.84
N HIS A 315 10.81 -7.36 -4.75
CA HIS A 315 9.95 -7.29 -5.92
C HIS A 315 10.05 -5.92 -6.59
N TYR A 316 10.02 -4.86 -5.77
CA TYR A 316 9.97 -3.46 -6.19
C TYR A 316 11.35 -2.81 -6.38
N GLU A 317 12.45 -3.48 -6.03
CA GLU A 317 13.80 -3.05 -6.39
C GLU A 317 14.00 -3.13 -7.90
N THR A 318 14.39 -2.01 -8.49
CA THR A 318 14.63 -1.88 -9.94
C THR A 318 16.10 -2.05 -10.29
N ASP A 319 17.00 -1.79 -9.34
CA ASP A 319 18.42 -2.03 -9.52
C ASP A 319 18.70 -3.53 -9.45
N ARG A 320 19.17 -4.11 -10.57
CA ARG A 320 19.41 -5.55 -10.69
C ARG A 320 20.43 -6.06 -9.67
N GLN A 321 21.47 -5.28 -9.37
CA GLN A 321 22.52 -5.67 -8.42
C GLN A 321 22.00 -5.62 -6.99
N LYS A 322 21.28 -4.57 -6.62
CA LYS A 322 20.66 -4.46 -5.28
C LYS A 322 19.60 -5.54 -5.07
N LYS A 323 18.79 -5.82 -6.09
CA LYS A 323 17.78 -6.89 -6.07
C LYS A 323 18.42 -8.26 -5.82
N GLU A 324 19.49 -8.57 -6.53
CA GLU A 324 20.22 -9.83 -6.34
C GLU A 324 20.90 -9.88 -4.96
N ALA A 325 21.50 -8.78 -4.51
CA ALA A 325 22.06 -8.69 -3.17
C ALA A 325 21.02 -8.89 -2.05
N LEU A 326 19.81 -8.34 -2.22
CA LEU A 326 18.68 -8.57 -1.31
C LEU A 326 18.24 -10.04 -1.32
N ARG A 327 18.09 -10.65 -2.50
CA ARG A 327 17.77 -12.08 -2.64
C ARG A 327 18.80 -12.97 -1.97
N GLN A 328 20.08 -12.71 -2.19
CA GLN A 328 21.15 -13.47 -1.56
C GLN A 328 21.18 -13.29 -0.04
N LYS A 329 20.90 -12.08 0.46
CA LYS A 329 20.77 -11.84 1.90
C LYS A 329 19.61 -12.63 2.49
N VAL A 330 18.42 -12.59 1.89
CA VAL A 330 17.27 -13.38 2.35
C VAL A 330 17.57 -14.87 2.31
N LYS A 331 18.23 -15.36 1.25
CA LYS A 331 18.61 -16.77 1.11
C LYS A 331 19.68 -17.21 2.12
N LYS A 332 20.58 -16.33 2.55
CA LYS A 332 21.59 -16.62 3.58
C LYS A 332 21.04 -16.50 5.01
N SER A 333 20.09 -15.59 5.20
CA SER A 333 19.47 -15.28 6.49
C SER A 333 18.31 -16.20 6.86
N SER A 334 17.75 -16.93 5.89
CA SER A 334 16.74 -17.96 6.11
C SER A 334 17.41 -19.32 5.90
N PRO A 335 17.40 -20.24 6.89
CA PRO A 335 17.85 -21.60 6.66
C PRO A 335 17.04 -22.22 5.51
N SER A 336 17.60 -23.21 4.81
CA SER A 336 16.92 -23.89 3.72
C SER A 336 15.54 -24.36 4.21
N LYS A 337 14.44 -23.76 3.69
CA LYS A 337 13.05 -24.12 4.02
C LYS A 337 12.80 -25.65 4.15
N PRO A 338 13.41 -26.54 3.34
CA PRO A 338 13.26 -27.99 3.50
C PRO A 338 13.93 -28.55 4.76
N GLU A 339 15.12 -28.04 5.13
CA GLU A 339 15.86 -28.48 6.31
C GLU A 339 15.13 -28.05 7.59
N LEU A 340 14.61 -26.83 7.65
CA LEU A 340 13.82 -26.37 8.81
C LEU A 340 12.46 -27.07 8.91
N LYS A 341 11.77 -27.31 7.77
CA LYS A 341 10.57 -28.17 7.73
C LYS A 341 10.86 -29.60 8.18
N ALA A 342 11.98 -30.18 7.78
CA ALA A 342 12.38 -31.54 8.15
C ALA A 342 12.80 -31.64 9.62
N LEU A 343 13.53 -30.66 10.14
CA LEU A 343 13.96 -30.58 11.53
C LEU A 343 12.78 -30.30 12.47
N VAL A 344 11.89 -29.34 12.17
CA VAL A 344 10.66 -29.08 12.96
C VAL A 344 9.70 -30.27 12.92
N ARG A 345 9.54 -30.94 11.76
CA ARG A 345 8.79 -32.21 11.69
C ARG A 345 9.45 -33.32 12.52
N SER A 346 10.77 -33.30 12.69
CA SER A 346 11.50 -34.28 13.50
C SER A 346 11.44 -33.98 15.00
N ASP A 347 11.50 -32.71 15.41
CA ASP A 347 11.40 -32.30 16.82
C ASP A 347 9.98 -32.43 17.36
N ASN A 348 8.97 -32.10 16.53
CA ASN A 348 7.58 -32.31 16.92
C ASN A 348 7.17 -33.79 16.87
N LYS A 349 7.98 -34.69 16.29
CA LYS A 349 7.61 -36.11 16.14
C LYS A 349 7.39 -36.80 17.49
N ASN A 350 8.21 -36.47 18.48
CA ASN A 350 8.08 -37.02 19.84
C ASN A 350 6.87 -36.44 20.59
N SER A 351 6.61 -35.13 20.47
CA SER A 351 5.42 -34.51 21.09
C SER A 351 4.12 -34.92 20.40
N PHE A 352 4.17 -35.24 19.10
CA PHE A 352 3.02 -35.73 18.33
C PHE A 352 2.71 -37.20 18.59
N GLU A 353 3.70 -38.06 18.86
CA GLU A 353 3.47 -39.44 19.30
C GLU A 353 2.87 -39.49 20.72
N GLU A 354 3.31 -38.64 21.64
CA GLU A 354 2.67 -38.48 22.96
C GLU A 354 1.22 -37.95 22.83
N ALA A 355 0.98 -36.98 21.94
CA ALA A 355 -0.37 -36.47 21.66
C ALA A 355 -1.26 -37.53 21.01
N LYS A 356 -0.73 -38.37 20.12
CA LYS A 356 -1.46 -39.48 19.50
C LYS A 356 -1.88 -40.53 20.54
N SER A 357 -0.99 -40.85 21.48
CA SER A 357 -1.31 -41.70 22.63
C SER A 357 -2.40 -41.07 23.51
N THR A 358 -2.29 -39.77 23.79
CA THR A 358 -3.27 -38.98 24.57
C THR A 358 -4.65 -38.96 23.91
N ARG A 359 -4.72 -38.74 22.59
CA ARG A 359 -5.97 -38.73 21.83
C ARG A 359 -6.67 -40.08 21.83
N ASN A 360 -5.93 -41.18 21.69
CA ASN A 360 -6.51 -42.53 21.76
C ASN A 360 -7.14 -42.80 23.14
N ILE A 361 -6.47 -42.37 24.21
CA ILE A 361 -7.02 -42.47 25.58
C ILE A 361 -8.28 -41.59 25.72
N LEU A 362 -8.28 -40.37 25.17
CA LEU A 362 -9.44 -39.49 25.17
C LEU A 362 -10.63 -40.09 24.40
N ILE A 363 -10.39 -40.70 23.25
CA ILE A 363 -11.44 -41.38 22.45
C ILE A 363 -12.09 -42.50 23.27
N GLU A 364 -11.29 -43.32 23.96
CA GLU A 364 -11.80 -44.35 24.87
C GLU A 364 -12.60 -43.76 26.04
N MET A 365 -12.11 -42.68 26.64
CA MET A 365 -12.76 -42.00 27.76
C MET A 365 -14.00 -41.17 27.39
N SER A 366 -14.29 -41.01 26.09
CA SER A 366 -15.38 -40.16 25.58
C SER A 366 -16.47 -40.95 24.85
N ARG A 367 -16.46 -42.29 24.94
CA ARG A 367 -17.50 -43.15 24.33
C ARG A 367 -18.92 -42.86 24.85
N ASP A 368 -19.02 -42.30 26.05
CA ASP A 368 -20.26 -41.83 26.69
C ASP A 368 -20.75 -40.48 26.17
N GLN A 369 -19.92 -39.75 25.40
CA GLN A 369 -20.22 -38.43 24.86
C GLN A 369 -20.06 -38.40 23.32
N PRO A 370 -21.14 -38.70 22.57
CA PRO A 370 -21.08 -38.82 21.11
C PRO A 370 -20.54 -37.58 20.40
N ARG A 371 -20.83 -36.39 20.93
CA ARG A 371 -20.38 -35.11 20.36
C ARG A 371 -18.88 -34.88 20.55
N LEU A 372 -18.35 -35.20 21.73
CA LEU A 372 -16.91 -35.14 22.02
C LEU A 372 -16.15 -36.19 21.21
N LEU A 373 -16.69 -37.40 21.12
CA LEU A 373 -16.13 -38.49 20.30
C LEU A 373 -16.02 -38.08 18.82
N ALA A 374 -17.09 -37.55 18.24
CA ALA A 374 -17.08 -37.09 16.85
C ALA A 374 -16.04 -35.99 16.61
N ALA A 375 -15.90 -35.03 17.54
CA ALA A 375 -14.89 -33.98 17.44
C ALA A 375 -13.44 -34.53 17.47
N LEU A 376 -13.18 -35.54 18.31
CA LEU A 376 -11.89 -36.23 18.39
C LEU A 376 -11.59 -37.08 17.13
N GLU A 377 -12.62 -37.65 16.50
CA GLU A 377 -12.49 -38.36 15.22
C GLU A 377 -12.18 -37.41 14.05
N VAL A 378 -12.83 -36.24 14.00
CA VAL A 378 -12.52 -35.17 13.04
C VAL A 378 -11.07 -34.68 13.24
N ALA A 379 -10.65 -34.48 14.49
CA ALA A 379 -9.26 -34.12 14.82
C ALA A 379 -8.27 -35.21 14.35
N SER A 380 -8.61 -36.49 14.54
CA SER A 380 -7.79 -37.62 14.09
C SER A 380 -7.68 -37.65 12.56
N THR A 381 -8.76 -37.32 11.86
CA THR A 381 -8.78 -37.22 10.40
C THR A 381 -7.92 -36.07 9.89
N ALA A 382 -8.00 -34.89 10.54
CA ALA A 382 -7.16 -33.73 10.21
C ALA A 382 -5.67 -34.07 10.37
N VAL A 383 -5.31 -34.69 11.50
CA VAL A 383 -3.94 -35.12 11.81
C VAL A 383 -3.43 -36.15 10.81
N ALA A 384 -4.24 -37.15 10.46
CA ALA A 384 -3.86 -38.18 9.49
C ALA A 384 -3.65 -37.60 8.09
N ARG A 385 -4.48 -36.63 7.67
CA ARG A 385 -4.31 -35.91 6.39
C ARG A 385 -3.03 -35.09 6.38
N GLU A 386 -2.77 -34.32 7.44
CA GLU A 386 -1.54 -33.53 7.57
C GLU A 386 -0.29 -34.43 7.55
N GLU A 387 -0.31 -35.55 8.29
CA GLU A 387 0.79 -36.53 8.33
C GLU A 387 0.98 -37.26 6.99
N GLY A 388 -0.11 -37.44 6.25
CA GLY A 388 -0.10 -37.90 4.85
C GLY A 388 0.40 -36.86 3.85
N GLY A 389 0.75 -35.65 4.32
CA GLY A 389 1.31 -34.56 3.50
C GLY A 389 0.29 -33.62 2.87
N ALA A 390 -1.00 -33.71 3.24
CA ALA A 390 -2.03 -32.79 2.80
C ALA A 390 -1.89 -31.44 3.53
N GLU A 391 -1.19 -30.51 2.89
CA GLU A 391 -1.01 -29.13 3.34
C GLU A 391 -1.99 -28.18 2.60
N ASP A 392 -3.29 -28.36 2.80
CA ASP A 392 -4.37 -27.66 2.09
C ASP A 392 -5.43 -27.05 3.04
N TYR A 393 -6.28 -26.16 2.50
CA TYR A 393 -7.36 -25.52 3.25
C TYR A 393 -8.37 -26.53 3.80
N ASP A 394 -8.65 -27.63 3.08
CA ASP A 394 -9.54 -28.68 3.54
C ASP A 394 -9.04 -29.31 4.85
N THR A 395 -7.74 -29.52 4.98
CA THR A 395 -7.13 -30.05 6.21
C THR A 395 -7.16 -29.02 7.33
N LEU A 396 -6.99 -27.73 7.02
CA LEU A 396 -7.12 -26.64 8.00
C LEU A 396 -8.56 -26.47 8.51
N ASP A 397 -9.56 -26.64 7.64
CA ASP A 397 -10.97 -26.57 8.00
C ASP A 397 -11.36 -27.70 8.97
N LEU A 398 -10.83 -28.91 8.77
CA LEU A 398 -11.01 -30.03 9.71
C LEU A 398 -10.42 -29.72 11.10
N TYR A 399 -9.26 -29.06 11.15
CA TYR A 399 -8.70 -28.58 12.42
C TYR A 399 -9.59 -27.54 13.08
N GLN A 400 -10.08 -26.55 12.33
CA GLN A 400 -10.96 -25.50 12.87
C GLN A 400 -12.29 -26.07 13.38
N GLN A 401 -12.89 -26.98 12.62
CA GLN A 401 -14.14 -27.65 12.98
C GLN A 401 -13.98 -28.46 14.27
N SER A 402 -12.93 -29.29 14.36
CA SER A 402 -12.67 -30.08 15.57
C SER A 402 -12.36 -29.20 16.78
N LEU A 403 -11.51 -28.18 16.63
CA LEU A 403 -11.16 -27.25 17.71
C LEU A 403 -12.38 -26.49 18.24
N GLY A 404 -13.30 -26.06 17.37
CA GLY A 404 -14.54 -25.39 17.77
C GLY A 404 -15.39 -26.26 18.70
N GLU A 405 -15.57 -27.54 18.35
CA GLU A 405 -16.35 -28.48 19.16
C GLU A 405 -15.62 -28.91 20.44
N LEU A 406 -14.29 -29.11 20.39
CA LEU A 406 -13.48 -29.49 21.55
C LEU A 406 -13.40 -28.37 22.59
N LEU A 407 -13.32 -27.10 22.17
CA LEU A 407 -13.34 -25.95 23.09
C LEU A 407 -14.68 -25.84 23.85
N LEU A 408 -15.79 -26.08 23.16
CA LEU A 408 -17.11 -26.14 23.79
C LEU A 408 -17.21 -27.31 24.78
N ALA A 409 -16.70 -28.48 24.41
CA ALA A 409 -16.67 -29.64 25.29
C ALA A 409 -15.79 -29.40 26.53
N LEU A 410 -14.63 -28.78 26.38
CA LEU A 410 -13.72 -28.44 27.48
C LEU A 410 -14.38 -27.47 28.49
N ALA A 411 -15.18 -26.53 28.00
CA ALA A 411 -15.92 -25.59 28.85
C ALA A 411 -17.01 -26.29 29.68
N ALA A 412 -17.64 -27.33 29.13
CA ALA A 412 -18.69 -28.12 29.78
C ALA A 412 -18.14 -29.28 30.64
N GLU A 413 -16.87 -29.64 30.48
CA GLU A 413 -16.26 -30.80 31.15
C GLU A 413 -15.97 -30.52 32.63
N SER A 414 -16.35 -31.46 33.49
CA SER A 414 -16.07 -31.40 34.92
C SER A 414 -14.56 -31.52 35.21
N GLN A 415 -14.08 -30.99 36.34
CA GLN A 415 -12.67 -31.14 36.69
C GLN A 415 -12.30 -32.62 36.87
N GLY A 416 -11.18 -33.02 36.28
CA GLY A 416 -10.68 -34.38 36.33
C GLY A 416 -9.76 -34.72 35.16
N ARG A 417 -9.29 -35.96 35.13
CA ARG A 417 -8.28 -36.43 34.16
C ARG A 417 -8.70 -36.24 32.69
N ARG A 418 -9.99 -36.43 32.35
CA ARG A 418 -10.49 -36.23 30.97
C ARG A 418 -10.33 -34.77 30.53
N ARG A 419 -10.61 -33.82 31.42
CA ARG A 419 -10.45 -32.38 31.18
C ARG A 419 -9.00 -31.97 30.97
N GLU A 420 -8.08 -32.53 31.77
CA GLU A 420 -6.64 -32.28 31.64
C GLU A 420 -6.09 -32.79 30.30
N LEU A 421 -6.45 -34.02 29.93
CA LEU A 421 -6.07 -34.60 28.64
C LEU A 421 -6.69 -33.81 27.49
N LEU A 422 -7.97 -33.43 27.59
CA LEU A 422 -8.68 -32.64 26.58
C LEU A 422 -8.03 -31.26 26.39
N HIS A 423 -7.64 -30.60 27.48
CA HIS A 423 -6.91 -29.34 27.41
C HIS A 423 -5.54 -29.49 26.73
N SER A 424 -4.79 -30.55 27.04
CA SER A 424 -3.51 -30.84 26.39
C SER A 424 -3.67 -31.13 24.90
N GLU A 425 -4.71 -31.88 24.53
CA GLU A 425 -5.02 -32.23 23.15
C GLU A 425 -5.41 -30.99 22.33
N ILE A 426 -6.27 -30.12 22.87
CA ILE A 426 -6.64 -28.85 22.22
C ILE A 426 -5.41 -27.99 21.96
N LYS A 427 -4.51 -27.88 22.96
CA LYS A 427 -3.26 -27.11 22.79
C LYS A 427 -2.38 -27.67 21.66
N SER A 428 -2.30 -29.00 21.56
CA SER A 428 -1.57 -29.68 20.47
C SER A 428 -2.21 -29.40 19.10
N LEU A 429 -3.54 -29.57 18.98
CA LEU A 429 -4.28 -29.34 17.74
C LEU A 429 -4.22 -27.87 17.29
N MET A 430 -4.30 -26.91 18.22
CA MET A 430 -4.13 -25.47 17.91
C MET A 430 -2.76 -25.19 17.31
N SER A 431 -1.69 -25.73 17.92
CA SER A 431 -0.33 -25.56 17.40
C SER A 431 -0.16 -26.16 16.00
N ARG A 432 -0.80 -27.30 15.72
CA ARG A 432 -0.78 -27.92 14.38
C ARG A 432 -1.58 -27.11 13.36
N ALA A 433 -2.76 -26.61 13.74
CA ALA A 433 -3.59 -25.77 12.88
C ALA A 433 -2.91 -24.44 12.51
N GLU A 434 -2.27 -23.78 13.48
CA GLU A 434 -1.49 -22.56 13.26
C GLU A 434 -0.31 -22.82 12.32
N TYR A 435 0.42 -23.92 12.55
CA TYR A 435 1.51 -24.32 11.68
C TYR A 435 1.05 -24.58 10.23
N LEU A 436 -0.05 -25.33 10.06
CA LEU A 436 -0.63 -25.62 8.75
C LEU A 436 -1.08 -24.34 8.03
N LYS A 437 -1.67 -23.39 8.76
CA LYS A 437 -2.06 -22.07 8.25
C LYS A 437 -0.85 -21.29 7.71
N GLU A 438 0.26 -21.28 8.45
CA GLU A 438 1.52 -20.66 8.00
C GLU A 438 2.12 -21.36 6.78
N LEU A 439 2.01 -22.68 6.69
CA LEU A 439 2.46 -23.45 5.52
C LEU A 439 1.67 -23.11 4.25
N ILE A 440 0.35 -23.01 4.36
CA ILE A 440 -0.54 -22.64 3.24
C ILE A 440 -0.19 -21.23 2.75
N LYS A 441 -0.10 -20.26 3.67
CA LYS A 441 0.29 -18.87 3.38
C LYS A 441 1.66 -18.76 2.71
N MET A 442 2.63 -19.57 3.15
CA MET A 442 3.96 -19.67 2.52
C MET A 442 3.92 -20.27 1.10
N ARG A 443 2.99 -21.18 0.81
CA ARG A 443 2.88 -21.80 -0.52
C ARG A 443 2.27 -20.83 -1.52
N GLU A 444 1.24 -20.08 -1.12
CA GLU A 444 0.59 -19.06 -1.94
C GLU A 444 1.54 -17.93 -2.36
N THR A 445 2.42 -17.51 -1.44
CA THR A 445 3.45 -16.52 -1.74
C THR A 445 4.50 -17.01 -2.74
N GLN A 446 4.67 -18.34 -2.91
CA GLN A 446 5.61 -18.95 -3.86
C GLN A 446 4.98 -19.33 -5.21
N THR A 447 3.75 -19.85 -5.25
CA THR A 447 3.04 -20.14 -6.51
C THR A 447 2.87 -18.88 -7.34
N ASP A 448 2.63 -17.74 -6.69
CA ASP A 448 2.60 -16.44 -7.33
C ASP A 448 4.00 -16.03 -7.87
N GLU A 449 5.13 -16.57 -7.43
CA GLU A 449 6.43 -16.38 -8.11
C GLU A 449 6.65 -17.35 -9.29
N SER A 450 6.14 -18.57 -9.23
CA SER A 450 6.37 -19.61 -10.24
C SER A 450 5.50 -19.46 -11.50
N LEU A 451 4.20 -19.13 -11.35
CA LEU A 451 3.28 -18.84 -12.47
C LEU A 451 3.72 -17.60 -13.29
N LYS A 452 4.63 -16.79 -12.73
CA LYS A 452 5.24 -15.61 -13.37
C LYS A 452 6.50 -15.93 -14.18
N LYS A 453 7.12 -17.09 -13.98
CA LYS A 453 8.20 -17.56 -14.88
C LYS A 453 7.63 -18.04 -16.21
N ASP A 454 6.50 -18.75 -16.19
CA ASP A 454 5.92 -19.32 -17.41
C ASP A 454 5.27 -18.24 -18.30
N THR A 455 4.59 -17.26 -17.70
CA THR A 455 4.04 -16.11 -18.44
C THR A 455 5.13 -15.17 -18.99
N ALA A 456 6.27 -15.04 -18.30
CA ALA A 456 7.43 -14.32 -18.83
C ALA A 456 8.15 -15.10 -19.96
N ALA A 457 8.20 -16.44 -19.87
CA ALA A 457 8.79 -17.28 -20.91
C ALA A 457 7.95 -17.32 -22.20
N GLU A 458 6.62 -17.32 -22.09
CA GLU A 458 5.72 -17.23 -23.25
C GLU A 458 5.74 -15.84 -23.91
N SER A 459 5.81 -14.76 -23.12
CA SER A 459 5.91 -13.40 -23.64
C SER A 459 7.22 -13.15 -24.40
N VAL A 460 8.32 -13.82 -24.03
CA VAL A 460 9.61 -13.70 -24.75
C VAL A 460 9.61 -14.51 -26.05
N ARG A 461 8.89 -15.63 -26.12
CA ARG A 461 8.77 -16.41 -27.37
C ARG A 461 7.93 -15.70 -28.43
N SER A 462 6.90 -14.95 -28.04
CA SER A 462 6.10 -14.14 -28.98
C SER A 462 6.82 -12.89 -29.51
N SER A 463 7.91 -12.46 -28.87
CA SER A 463 8.66 -11.24 -29.25
C SER A 463 9.86 -11.51 -30.17
N CYS A 464 10.21 -12.77 -30.43
CA CYS A 464 11.40 -13.14 -31.23
C CYS A 464 11.09 -13.57 -32.67
N CYS A 465 9.83 -13.58 -33.09
CA CYS A 465 9.45 -13.76 -34.49
C CYS A 465 8.69 -12.52 -34.95
N LEU A 466 9.44 -11.53 -35.45
CA LEU A 466 9.05 -10.49 -36.42
C LEU A 466 10.20 -9.48 -36.44
N GLN A 467 11.28 -9.87 -37.14
CA GLN A 467 12.26 -8.96 -37.73
C GLN A 467 11.78 -8.58 -39.13
#